data_AF-A0A7Y5HIX3-F1
#
_entry.id   AF-A0A7Y5HIX3-F1
#
_cell.length_a   1.000
_cell.length_b   1.000
_cell.length_c   1.000
_cell.angle_alpha   90.00
_cell.angle_beta   90.00
_cell.angle_gamma   90.00
#
_symmetry.space_group_name_H-M   'P 1'
#
loop_
_entity.id
_entity.type
_entity.pdbx_description
1 polymer ?
#
loop_
_entity_poly.entity_id
_entity_poly.type
_entity_poly.pdbx_seq_one_letter_code
_entity_poly.pdbx_strand_id
1 'polypeptide(L)'
;MLNLKSFLESKRVSELQEFHTFWSDGNGQPPGRREDLLEELGRMIRDQSRVGSRIKLLAEKPLTVLHLLVRSREFASDLPGLVKASDGAHLEGYEVEAAARALGRRGFLDVLRDRHWTRYGREVYAVPRELADAISVLLMEDRRGPREVFTLRGHLEALPLPRRRRLLRARGLDES
;
A
#
# COMPACT_ATOMS: atom_id res chain seq x y z
N MET A 1 4.00 -3.51 -12.28
CA MET A 1 3.94 -3.39 -10.81
C MET A 1 4.52 -2.04 -10.41
N LEU A 2 3.79 -1.25 -9.64
CA LEU A 2 4.18 0.11 -9.24
C LEU A 2 5.21 0.06 -8.10
N ASN A 3 6.38 0.69 -8.28
CA ASN A 3 7.38 0.84 -7.22
C ASN A 3 7.32 2.26 -6.62
N LEU A 4 7.76 2.41 -5.38
CA LEU A 4 7.69 3.67 -4.63
C LEU A 4 8.44 4.80 -5.33
N LYS A 5 9.60 4.52 -5.93
CA LYS A 5 10.40 5.55 -6.61
C LYS A 5 9.65 6.12 -7.83
N SER A 6 9.20 5.25 -8.73
CA SER A 6 8.43 5.58 -9.92
C SER A 6 7.08 6.24 -9.59
N PHE A 7 6.46 5.84 -8.47
CA PHE A 7 5.27 6.46 -7.95
C PHE A 7 5.53 7.92 -7.55
N LEU A 8 6.57 8.18 -6.74
CA LEU A 8 6.87 9.54 -6.31
C LEU A 8 7.38 10.40 -7.48
N GLU A 9 8.18 9.84 -8.39
CA GLU A 9 8.69 10.54 -9.59
C GLU A 9 7.58 10.92 -10.58
N SER A 10 6.46 10.18 -10.62
CA SER A 10 5.33 10.51 -11.50
C SER A 10 4.50 11.69 -10.98
N LYS A 11 4.67 12.10 -9.72
CA LYS A 11 3.88 13.15 -9.08
C LYS A 11 4.41 14.55 -9.30
N ARG A 12 3.47 15.50 -9.31
CA ARG A 12 3.76 16.94 -9.34
C ARG A 12 4.32 17.37 -7.99
N VAL A 13 5.10 18.46 -8.00
CA VAL A 13 5.71 19.00 -6.77
C VAL A 13 4.64 19.38 -5.73
N SER A 14 3.50 19.92 -6.15
CA SER A 14 2.38 20.23 -5.25
C SER A 14 1.83 18.99 -4.55
N GLU A 15 1.67 17.87 -5.27
CA GLU A 15 1.22 16.60 -4.69
C GLU A 15 2.26 16.04 -3.71
N LEU A 16 3.56 16.14 -4.05
CA LEU A 16 4.64 15.72 -3.16
C LEU A 16 4.67 16.56 -1.87
N GLN A 17 4.37 17.85 -1.94
CA GLN A 17 4.26 18.72 -0.76
C GLN A 17 3.06 18.33 0.12
N GLU A 18 1.91 18.03 -0.48
CA GLU A 18 0.74 17.51 0.25
C GLU A 18 1.06 16.18 0.93
N PHE A 19 1.75 15.28 0.22
CA PHE A 19 2.21 14.02 0.80
C PHE A 19 3.16 14.28 1.96
N HIS A 20 4.17 15.14 1.76
CA HIS A 20 5.14 15.47 2.80
C HIS A 20 4.43 15.96 4.06
N THR A 21 3.51 16.90 3.91
CA THR A 21 2.71 17.46 5.02
C THR A 21 1.95 16.37 5.79
N PHE A 22 1.33 15.44 5.07
CA PHE A 22 0.61 14.33 5.70
C PHE A 22 1.56 13.37 6.42
N TRP A 23 2.69 13.01 5.81
CA TRP A 23 3.63 12.01 6.32
C TRP A 23 4.53 12.56 7.44
N SER A 24 4.80 13.86 7.43
CA SER A 24 5.66 14.58 8.39
C SER A 24 4.96 14.90 9.72
N ASP A 25 3.66 14.59 9.85
CA ASP A 25 2.82 14.99 11.00
C ASP A 25 2.50 16.49 11.04
N GLY A 26 2.60 17.17 9.90
CA GLY A 26 2.59 18.63 9.87
C GLY A 26 3.84 19.26 10.51
N ASN A 27 4.82 18.45 10.93
CA ASN A 27 6.07 18.92 11.51
C ASN A 27 7.12 19.03 10.42
N GLY A 28 7.63 20.25 10.22
CA GLY A 28 8.69 20.53 9.25
C GLY A 28 8.17 21.10 7.95
N GLN A 29 8.85 22.14 7.48
CA GLN A 29 8.56 22.77 6.21
C GLN A 29 9.01 21.83 5.08
N PRO A 30 8.18 21.60 4.04
CA PRO A 30 8.57 20.76 2.93
C PRO A 30 9.85 21.32 2.27
N PRO A 31 10.82 20.45 1.94
CA PRO A 31 11.99 20.87 1.18
C PRO A 31 11.61 21.62 -0.09
N GLY A 32 12.37 22.66 -0.43
CA GLY A 32 12.12 23.47 -1.63
C GLY A 32 12.52 22.76 -2.93
N ARG A 33 13.45 21.80 -2.87
CA ARG A 33 13.90 21.03 -4.03
C ARG A 33 13.12 19.73 -4.14
N ARG A 34 12.81 19.35 -5.38
CA ARG A 34 12.03 18.15 -5.68
C ARG A 34 12.78 16.88 -5.27
N GLU A 35 14.08 16.83 -5.51
CA GLU A 35 14.93 15.68 -5.21
C GLU A 35 14.94 15.39 -3.70
N ASP A 36 15.05 16.43 -2.89
CA ASP A 36 15.03 16.34 -1.43
C ASP A 36 13.65 15.83 -0.94
N LEU A 37 12.55 16.31 -1.53
CA LEU A 37 11.19 15.82 -1.26
C LEU A 37 11.04 14.33 -1.56
N LEU A 38 11.55 13.87 -2.71
CA LEU A 38 11.48 12.46 -3.11
C LEU A 38 12.26 11.57 -2.13
N GLU A 39 13.44 12.00 -1.72
CA GLU A 39 14.28 11.27 -0.78
C GLU A 39 13.62 11.19 0.61
N GLU A 40 13.13 12.32 1.12
CA GLU A 40 12.51 12.38 2.45
C GLU A 40 11.21 11.58 2.51
N LEU A 41 10.33 11.73 1.50
CA LEU A 41 9.12 10.91 1.36
C LEU A 41 9.47 9.42 1.22
N GLY A 42 10.49 9.09 0.43
CA GLY A 42 10.96 7.73 0.28
C GLY A 42 11.42 7.11 1.61
N ARG A 43 12.10 7.89 2.47
CA ARG A 43 12.50 7.47 3.82
C ARG A 43 11.28 7.31 4.74
N MET A 44 10.39 8.30 4.76
CA MET A 44 9.19 8.29 5.62
C MET A 44 8.24 7.13 5.30
N ILE A 45 7.99 6.84 4.03
CA ILE A 45 7.07 5.78 3.58
C ILE A 45 7.65 4.37 3.84
N ARG A 46 8.98 4.24 3.96
CA ARG A 46 9.64 2.97 4.30
C ARG A 46 9.71 2.70 5.81
N ASP A 47 9.49 3.71 6.64
CA ASP A 47 9.45 3.57 8.09
C ASP A 47 8.13 2.94 8.53
N GLN A 48 8.18 1.69 8.98
CA GLN A 48 7.01 0.92 9.40
C GLN A 48 6.26 1.55 10.57
N SER A 49 6.97 2.17 11.51
CA SER A 49 6.36 2.82 12.67
C SER A 49 5.50 4.01 12.22
N ARG A 50 6.05 4.80 11.30
CA ARG A 50 5.36 5.94 10.69
C ARG A 50 4.20 5.51 9.81
N VAL A 51 4.36 4.46 9.00
CA VAL A 51 3.26 3.89 8.22
C VAL A 51 2.13 3.42 9.14
N GLY A 52 2.45 2.71 10.23
CA GLY A 52 1.47 2.27 11.22
C GLY A 52 0.72 3.42 11.89
N SER A 53 1.41 4.49 12.29
CA SER A 53 0.75 5.65 12.88
C SER A 53 -0.17 6.36 11.88
N ARG A 54 0.23 6.47 10.61
CA ARG A 54 -0.58 7.11 9.56
C ARG A 54 -1.81 6.30 9.16
N ILE A 55 -1.72 4.97 9.15
CA ILE A 55 -2.86 4.10 8.88
C ILE A 55 -3.94 4.29 9.95
N LYS A 56 -3.57 4.45 11.22
CA LYS A 56 -4.52 4.68 12.33
C LYS A 56 -5.30 6.00 12.19
N LEU A 57 -4.80 6.96 11.42
CA LEU A 57 -5.50 8.22 11.13
C LEU A 57 -6.50 8.11 9.96
N LEU A 58 -6.51 6.98 9.24
CA LEU A 58 -7.45 6.76 8.17
C LEU A 58 -8.84 6.48 8.75
N ALA A 59 -9.85 7.08 8.15
CA ALA A 59 -11.23 6.69 8.39
C ALA A 59 -11.47 5.25 7.93
N GLU A 60 -12.52 4.63 8.48
CA GLU A 60 -12.85 3.22 8.25
C GLU A 60 -12.95 2.85 6.76
N LYS A 61 -13.62 3.67 5.94
CA LYS A 61 -13.81 3.36 4.50
C LYS A 61 -12.49 3.37 3.70
N PRO A 62 -11.64 4.43 3.75
CA PRO A 62 -10.29 4.38 3.19
C PRO A 62 -9.45 3.21 3.70
N LEU A 63 -9.52 2.89 5.00
CA LEU A 63 -8.79 1.76 5.57
C LEU A 63 -9.24 0.43 4.95
N THR A 64 -10.54 0.22 4.83
CA THR A 64 -11.12 -0.97 4.19
C THR A 64 -10.67 -1.11 2.73
N VAL A 65 -10.74 -0.03 1.94
CA VAL A 65 -10.26 -0.05 0.54
C VAL A 65 -8.76 -0.36 0.47
N LEU A 66 -7.96 0.21 1.36
CA LEU A 66 -6.53 -0.08 1.45
C LEU A 66 -6.28 -1.57 1.76
N HIS A 67 -7.05 -2.17 2.67
CA HIS A 67 -6.97 -3.60 2.96
C HIS A 67 -7.35 -4.46 1.74
N LEU A 68 -8.38 -4.09 1.00
CA LEU A 68 -8.79 -4.81 -0.21
C LEU A 68 -7.68 -4.77 -1.28
N LEU A 69 -7.05 -3.61 -1.48
CA LEU A 69 -5.92 -3.44 -2.39
C LEU A 69 -4.69 -4.26 -1.97
N VAL A 70 -4.33 -4.23 -0.68
CA VAL A 70 -3.17 -4.99 -0.18
C VAL A 70 -3.37 -6.50 -0.32
N ARG A 71 -4.62 -6.97 -0.29
CA ARG A 71 -4.99 -8.38 -0.49
C ARG A 71 -5.15 -8.76 -1.97
N SER A 72 -5.28 -7.78 -2.86
CA SER A 72 -5.44 -8.04 -4.28
C SER A 72 -4.12 -8.47 -4.91
N ARG A 73 -4.22 -9.16 -6.05
CA ARG A 73 -3.04 -9.56 -6.81
C ARG A 73 -2.28 -8.31 -7.25
N GLU A 74 -0.96 -8.33 -7.06
CA GLU A 74 -0.06 -7.22 -7.41
C GLU A 74 -0.34 -5.88 -6.70
N PHE A 75 -1.11 -5.90 -5.61
CA PHE A 75 -1.51 -4.70 -4.87
C PHE A 75 -2.28 -3.69 -5.72
N ALA A 76 -2.97 -4.18 -6.75
CA ALA A 76 -3.71 -3.39 -7.70
C ALA A 76 -5.09 -3.98 -8.00
N SER A 77 -6.07 -3.12 -8.28
CA SER A 77 -7.40 -3.54 -8.71
C SER A 77 -8.10 -2.43 -9.49
N ASP A 78 -8.96 -2.81 -10.42
CA ASP A 78 -9.92 -1.89 -11.04
C ASP A 78 -11.10 -1.63 -10.08
N LEU A 79 -11.88 -0.58 -10.36
CA LEU A 79 -13.04 -0.22 -9.54
C LEU A 79 -14.06 -1.38 -9.43
N PRO A 80 -14.46 -2.07 -10.53
CA PRO A 80 -15.38 -3.20 -10.41
C PRO A 80 -14.81 -4.35 -9.56
N GLY A 81 -13.51 -4.62 -9.65
CA GLY A 81 -12.84 -5.61 -8.80
C GLY A 81 -12.84 -5.22 -7.33
N LEU A 82 -12.66 -3.93 -7.01
CA LEU A 82 -12.75 -3.43 -5.64
C LEU A 82 -14.16 -3.51 -5.08
N VAL A 83 -15.17 -3.12 -5.87
CA VAL A 83 -16.58 -3.20 -5.47
C VAL A 83 -16.97 -4.66 -5.19
N LYS A 84 -16.63 -5.57 -6.10
CA LYS A 84 -16.89 -7.00 -5.90
C LYS A 84 -16.17 -7.56 -4.67
N ALA A 85 -14.95 -7.10 -4.41
CA ALA A 85 -14.20 -7.49 -3.21
C ALA A 85 -14.77 -6.85 -1.93
N SER A 86 -15.48 -5.73 -2.05
CA SER A 86 -16.15 -5.02 -0.96
C SER A 86 -17.60 -5.43 -0.73
N ASP A 87 -18.16 -6.35 -1.53
CA ASP A 87 -19.54 -6.85 -1.34
C ASP A 87 -19.76 -7.43 0.08
N GLY A 88 -18.69 -7.92 0.74
CA GLY A 88 -18.72 -8.35 2.14
C GLY A 88 -18.56 -7.22 3.18
N ALA A 89 -18.23 -6.00 2.75
CA ALA A 89 -17.95 -4.83 3.57
C ALA A 89 -19.01 -3.71 3.44
N HIS A 90 -20.11 -3.96 2.72
CA HIS A 90 -21.24 -3.03 2.51
C HIS A 90 -20.82 -1.65 1.95
N LEU A 91 -19.81 -1.60 1.08
CA LEU A 91 -19.40 -0.36 0.41
C LEU A 91 -20.04 -0.25 -0.97
N GLU A 92 -20.69 0.87 -1.24
CA GLU A 92 -21.21 1.17 -2.57
C GLU A 92 -20.10 1.69 -3.50
N GLY A 93 -20.32 1.60 -4.82
CA GLY A 93 -19.29 1.94 -5.81
C GLY A 93 -18.73 3.36 -5.69
N TYR A 94 -19.58 4.35 -5.41
CA TYR A 94 -19.13 5.74 -5.21
C TYR A 94 -18.33 5.90 -3.91
N GLU A 95 -18.60 5.09 -2.89
CA GLU A 95 -17.88 5.13 -1.62
C GLU A 95 -16.48 4.56 -1.78
N VAL A 96 -16.35 3.46 -2.53
CA VAL A 96 -15.06 2.87 -2.89
C VAL A 96 -14.22 3.88 -3.67
N GLU A 97 -14.82 4.55 -4.65
CA GLU A 97 -14.12 5.56 -5.45
C GLU A 97 -13.70 6.77 -4.60
N ALA A 98 -14.59 7.28 -3.74
CA ALA A 98 -14.28 8.39 -2.85
C ALA A 98 -13.17 8.04 -1.84
N ALA A 99 -13.21 6.83 -1.30
CA ALA A 99 -12.18 6.29 -0.41
C ALA A 99 -10.84 6.13 -1.14
N ALA A 100 -10.84 5.59 -2.35
CA ALA A 100 -9.63 5.46 -3.18
C ALA A 100 -9.02 6.82 -3.52
N ARG A 101 -9.84 7.82 -3.86
CA ARG A 101 -9.39 9.20 -4.08
C ARG A 101 -8.79 9.82 -2.82
N ALA A 102 -9.39 9.57 -1.64
CA ALA A 102 -8.86 10.05 -0.37
C ALA A 102 -7.49 9.42 -0.04
N LEU A 103 -7.30 8.14 -0.36
CA LEU A 103 -6.01 7.46 -0.25
C LEU A 103 -4.98 8.04 -1.23
N GLY A 104 -5.38 8.33 -2.47
CA GLY A 104 -4.52 8.94 -3.49
C GLY A 104 -3.99 10.31 -3.08
N ARG A 105 -4.85 11.18 -2.53
CA ARG A 105 -4.45 12.50 -2.00
C ARG A 105 -3.42 12.43 -0.86
N ARG A 106 -3.39 11.33 -0.12
CA ARG A 106 -2.45 11.11 0.99
C ARG A 106 -1.21 10.31 0.57
N GLY A 107 -1.10 9.96 -0.72
CA GLY A 107 0.05 9.24 -1.26
C GLY A 107 0.07 7.74 -0.97
N PHE A 108 -1.07 7.13 -0.62
CA PHE A 108 -1.13 5.68 -0.38
C PHE A 108 -1.25 4.86 -1.67
N LEU A 109 -1.82 5.44 -2.73
CA LEU A 109 -2.03 4.74 -3.99
C LEU A 109 -1.90 5.69 -5.18
N ASP A 110 -1.75 5.09 -6.35
CA ASP A 110 -1.85 5.77 -7.64
C ASP A 110 -3.03 5.25 -8.45
N VAL A 111 -3.49 6.08 -9.38
CA VAL A 111 -4.47 5.70 -10.40
C VAL A 111 -3.74 5.58 -11.72
N LEU A 112 -3.47 4.34 -12.11
CA LEU A 112 -2.81 4.00 -13.36
C LEU A 112 -3.86 3.72 -14.43
N ARG A 113 -3.56 4.03 -15.68
CA ARG A 113 -4.35 3.53 -16.81
C ARG A 113 -3.75 2.22 -17.28
N ASP A 114 -4.57 1.17 -17.34
CA ASP A 114 -4.10 -0.13 -17.82
C ASP A 114 -3.70 -0.02 -19.30
N ARG A 115 -2.49 -0.49 -19.61
CA ARG A 115 -1.92 -0.55 -20.95
C ARG A 115 -2.11 -1.93 -21.59
N HIS A 116 -2.69 -2.91 -20.88
CA HIS A 116 -3.01 -4.21 -21.45
C HIS A 116 -4.16 -4.13 -22.44
N TRP A 117 -4.00 -4.80 -23.58
CA TRP A 117 -4.92 -4.82 -24.70
C TRP A 117 -6.35 -5.29 -24.34
N THR A 118 -6.53 -6.09 -23.28
CA THR A 118 -7.85 -6.59 -22.82
C THR A 118 -8.58 -5.66 -21.85
N ARG A 119 -7.89 -4.68 -21.25
CA ARG A 119 -8.44 -3.72 -20.27
C ARG A 119 -8.04 -2.27 -20.59
N TYR A 120 -7.73 -2.04 -21.85
CA TYR A 120 -7.13 -0.80 -22.32
C TYR A 120 -7.95 0.43 -21.89
N GLY A 121 -7.31 1.33 -21.15
CA GLY A 121 -7.92 2.59 -20.72
C GLY A 121 -8.73 2.54 -19.43
N ARG A 122 -8.86 1.39 -18.76
CA ARG A 122 -9.47 1.35 -17.41
C ARG A 122 -8.54 1.89 -16.35
N GLU A 123 -9.12 2.61 -15.40
CA GLU A 123 -8.41 3.07 -14.20
C GLU A 123 -8.16 1.89 -13.26
N VAL A 124 -6.91 1.74 -12.87
CA VAL A 124 -6.40 0.72 -11.96
C VAL A 124 -5.79 1.44 -10.77
N TYR A 125 -6.36 1.17 -9.60
CA TYR A 125 -5.86 1.67 -8.33
C TYR A 125 -4.74 0.75 -7.87
N ALA A 126 -3.55 1.29 -7.64
CA ALA A 126 -2.37 0.50 -7.30
C ALA A 126 -1.62 1.12 -6.11
N VAL A 127 -1.31 0.29 -5.12
CA VAL A 127 -0.46 0.67 -3.99
C VAL A 127 1.00 0.41 -4.36
N PRO A 128 1.93 1.36 -4.14
CA PRO A 128 3.35 1.12 -4.35
C PRO A 128 3.82 -0.09 -3.53
N ARG A 129 4.56 -0.99 -4.17
CA ARG A 129 4.93 -2.29 -3.59
C ARG A 129 5.54 -2.18 -2.19
N GLU A 130 6.47 -1.26 -2.00
CA GLU A 130 7.19 -1.08 -0.73
C GLU A 130 6.24 -0.67 0.39
N LEU A 131 5.24 0.16 0.07
CA LEU A 131 4.20 0.56 1.01
C LEU A 131 3.23 -0.60 1.28
N ALA A 132 2.80 -1.33 0.25
CA ALA A 132 1.95 -2.50 0.40
C ALA A 132 2.61 -3.60 1.26
N ASP A 133 3.92 -3.81 1.07
CA ASP A 133 4.71 -4.75 1.87
C ASP A 133 4.77 -4.29 3.35
N ALA A 134 4.97 -3.00 3.61
CA ALA A 134 4.96 -2.44 4.96
C ALA A 134 3.58 -2.60 5.63
N ILE A 135 2.50 -2.27 4.91
CA ILE A 135 1.12 -2.43 5.40
C ILE A 135 0.82 -3.92 5.68
N SER A 136 1.20 -4.82 4.77
CA SER A 136 0.96 -6.26 4.93
C SER A 136 1.56 -6.80 6.23
N VAL A 137 2.74 -6.30 6.62
CA VAL A 137 3.41 -6.70 7.87
C VAL A 137 2.63 -6.21 9.07
N LEU A 138 2.20 -4.95 9.07
CA LEU A 138 1.42 -4.36 10.16
C LEU A 138 0.07 -5.08 10.33
N LEU A 139 -0.62 -5.38 9.23
CA LEU A 139 -1.88 -6.12 9.25
C LEU A 139 -1.74 -7.57 9.73
N MET A 140 -0.58 -8.17 9.51
CA MET A 140 -0.28 -9.48 10.07
C MET A 140 0.01 -9.41 11.55
N GLU A 141 0.76 -8.41 12.02
CA GLU A 141 1.09 -8.24 13.44
C GLU A 141 -0.16 -8.08 14.30
N ASP A 142 -1.15 -7.33 13.82
CA ASP A 142 -2.46 -7.19 14.48
C ASP A 142 -3.29 -8.49 14.52
N ARG A 143 -2.94 -9.51 13.73
CA ARG A 143 -3.65 -10.79 13.65
C ARG A 143 -2.93 -11.96 14.31
N ARG A 144 -1.70 -11.78 14.82
CA ARG A 144 -0.95 -12.91 15.39
C ARG A 144 -1.58 -13.36 16.70
N GLY A 145 -2.27 -14.50 16.66
CA GLY A 145 -2.64 -15.25 17.84
C GLY A 145 -1.41 -15.88 18.52
N PRO A 146 -1.54 -16.41 19.75
CA PRO A 146 -0.41 -16.96 20.50
C PRO A 146 0.39 -18.01 19.71
N ARG A 147 -0.27 -18.82 18.88
CA ARG A 147 0.40 -19.82 18.03
C ARG A 147 1.34 -19.22 16.98
N GLU A 148 1.00 -18.08 16.40
CA GLU A 148 1.78 -17.41 15.36
C GLU A 148 2.94 -16.59 15.94
N VAL A 149 2.83 -16.22 17.23
CA VAL A 149 3.89 -15.55 18.00
C VAL A 149 4.89 -16.55 18.59
N PHE A 150 4.40 -17.67 19.15
CA PHE A 150 5.23 -18.58 19.95
C PHE A 150 5.72 -19.82 19.20
N THR A 151 5.32 -20.04 17.94
CA THR A 151 5.82 -21.18 17.15
C THR A 151 6.48 -20.71 15.85
N LEU A 152 7.66 -21.27 15.56
CA LEU A 152 8.38 -21.00 14.31
C LEU A 152 7.54 -21.38 13.08
N ARG A 153 6.77 -22.46 13.18
CA ARG A 153 5.85 -22.91 12.14
C ARG A 153 4.73 -21.90 11.90
N GLY A 154 4.06 -21.45 12.96
CA GLY A 154 3.00 -20.44 12.86
C GLY A 154 3.53 -19.11 12.33
N HIS A 155 4.74 -18.71 12.75
CA HIS A 155 5.40 -17.53 12.21
C HIS A 155 5.65 -17.65 10.70
N LEU A 156 6.16 -18.79 10.22
CA LEU A 156 6.44 -19.03 8.80
C LEU A 156 5.18 -19.15 7.94
N GLU A 157 4.11 -19.74 8.48
CA GLU A 157 2.81 -19.89 7.81
C GLU A 157 2.09 -18.54 7.67
N ALA A 158 2.27 -17.65 8.65
CA ALA A 158 1.68 -16.31 8.59
C ALA A 158 2.33 -15.41 7.52
N LEU A 159 3.61 -15.61 7.17
CA LEU A 159 4.35 -14.73 6.25
C LEU A 159 3.70 -14.59 4.87
N PRO A 160 3.70 -13.37 4.25
CA PRO A 160 3.19 -13.19 2.90
C PRO A 160 4.01 -14.02 1.91
N LEU A 161 3.36 -14.63 0.91
CA LEU A 161 3.99 -15.49 -0.10
C LEU A 161 5.29 -14.93 -0.71
N PRO A 162 5.40 -13.63 -1.04
CA PRO A 162 6.66 -13.06 -1.56
C PRO A 162 7.82 -13.14 -0.56
N ARG A 163 7.53 -12.94 0.73
CA ARG A 163 8.53 -12.92 1.81
C ARG A 163 8.92 -14.34 2.22
N ARG A 164 7.93 -15.25 2.26
CA ARG A 164 8.16 -16.68 2.46
C ARG A 164 9.04 -17.26 1.35
N ARG A 165 8.74 -16.97 0.08
CA ARG A 165 9.59 -17.37 -1.06
C ARG A 165 11.00 -16.82 -0.96
N ARG A 166 11.17 -15.55 -0.58
CA ARG A 166 12.51 -14.96 -0.40
C ARG A 166 13.33 -15.69 0.68
N LEU A 167 12.70 -16.07 1.79
CA LEU A 167 13.36 -16.81 2.86
C LEU A 167 13.68 -18.26 2.46
N LEU A 168 12.76 -18.93 1.75
CA LEU A 168 13.00 -20.28 1.21
C LEU A 168 14.16 -20.28 0.21
N ARG A 169 14.21 -19.28 -0.69
CA ARG A 169 15.36 -19.07 -1.60
C ARG A 169 16.66 -18.80 -0.87
N ALA A 170 16.64 -17.95 0.16
CA ALA A 170 17.83 -17.65 0.96
C ALA A 170 18.38 -18.89 1.70
N ARG A 171 17.55 -19.93 1.88
CA ARG A 171 17.95 -21.21 2.48
C ARG A 171 18.15 -22.35 1.47
N GLY A 172 18.05 -22.07 0.17
CA GLY A 172 18.22 -23.08 -0.89
C GLY A 172 17.10 -24.12 -0.94
N LEU A 173 15.91 -23.81 -0.41
CA LEU A 173 14.76 -24.73 -0.31
C LEU A 173 13.67 -24.44 -1.36
N ASP A 174 13.98 -23.69 -2.42
CA ASP A 174 13.03 -23.40 -3.51
C ASP A 174 13.20 -24.48 -4.60
N GLU A 175 12.56 -25.64 -4.43
CA GLU A 175 12.39 -26.62 -5.51
C GLU A 175 11.16 -26.25 -6.35
N SER A 176 11.43 -25.77 -7.57
CA SER A 176 10.53 -25.68 -8.76
C SER A 176 9.19 -24.94 -8.60
#